data_AF-A0A2E3DV52-F1
#
_entry.id   AF-A0A2E3DV52-F1
#
_cell.length_a   1.000
_cell.length_b   1.000
_cell.length_c   1.000
_cell.angle_alpha   90.00
_cell.angle_beta   90.00
_cell.angle_gamma   90.00
#
_symmetry.space_group_name_H-M   'P 1'
#
loop_
_entity.id
_entity.type
_entity.pdbx_description
1 polymer ?
#
loop_
_entity_poly.entity_id
_entity_poly.type
_entity_poly.pdbx_seq_one_letter_code
_entity_poly.pdbx_strand_id
1 'polypeptide(L)'
;MTISYLFPIILIISCAAPIDYFGNSINLNKENIYLTELRNDDKDKFLLIFKGKFNSKQYGDDLINRKKSLERYIKLIKKYYGYTESKIVDEEYFGVVAPRYYVTIKFN
;
A
#
# COMPACT_ATOMS: atom_id res chain seq x y z
N MET A 1 -19.63 29.41 44.90
CA MET A 1 -19.44 27.94 44.92
C MET A 1 -19.29 27.50 43.46
N THR A 2 -18.07 27.45 42.94
CA THR A 2 -17.80 27.13 41.53
C THR A 2 -17.40 25.66 41.42
N ILE A 3 -18.29 24.82 40.91
CA ILE A 3 -17.99 23.42 40.59
C ILE A 3 -17.34 23.43 39.21
N SER A 4 -16.02 23.27 39.17
CA SER A 4 -15.27 22.99 37.95
C SER A 4 -15.53 21.54 37.52
N TYR A 5 -16.36 21.35 36.51
CA TYR A 5 -16.50 20.06 35.84
C TYR A 5 -15.28 19.81 34.95
N LEU A 6 -14.33 19.05 35.47
CA LEU A 6 -13.22 18.51 34.68
C LEU A 6 -13.77 17.32 33.87
N PHE A 7 -14.15 17.57 32.61
CA PHE A 7 -14.55 16.51 31.67
C PHE A 7 -13.30 15.71 31.26
N PRO A 8 -13.17 14.40 31.57
CA PRO A 8 -12.13 13.59 30.97
C PRO A 8 -12.51 13.35 29.50
N ILE A 9 -11.81 14.04 28.59
CA ILE A 9 -11.91 13.77 27.15
C ILE A 9 -11.27 12.40 26.91
N ILE A 10 -12.09 11.35 26.83
CA ILE A 10 -11.66 10.04 26.34
C ILE A 10 -11.42 10.19 24.84
N LEU A 11 -10.16 10.41 24.45
CA LEU A 11 -9.71 10.29 23.07
C LEU A 11 -9.81 8.82 22.66
N ILE A 12 -10.94 8.47 22.05
CA ILE A 12 -11.09 7.21 21.32
C ILE A 12 -10.22 7.33 20.07
N ILE A 13 -8.96 6.92 20.18
CA ILE A 13 -8.06 6.75 19.03
C ILE A 13 -8.62 5.59 18.20
N SER A 14 -9.54 5.90 17.28
CA SER A 14 -9.93 4.93 16.26
C SER A 14 -8.73 4.75 15.33
N CYS A 15 -8.04 3.62 15.46
CA CYS A 15 -7.08 3.20 14.45
C CYS A 15 -7.87 2.86 13.19
N ALA A 16 -8.11 3.86 12.33
CA ALA A 16 -8.77 3.65 11.06
C ALA A 16 -7.93 2.68 10.24
N ALA A 17 -8.57 1.66 9.66
CA ALA A 17 -7.88 0.73 8.77
C ALA A 17 -7.25 1.52 7.61
N PRO A 18 -6.04 1.13 7.16
CA PRO A 18 -5.43 1.78 6.02
C PRO A 18 -6.32 1.63 4.77
N ILE A 19 -6.35 2.67 3.96
CA ILE A 19 -7.11 2.73 2.71
C ILE A 19 -6.11 2.69 1.55
N ASP A 20 -6.40 1.89 0.52
CA ASP A 20 -5.59 1.87 -0.69
C ASP A 20 -5.95 2.97 -1.70
N TYR A 21 -5.14 3.05 -2.76
CA TYR A 21 -5.33 3.97 -3.87
C TYR A 21 -6.74 3.93 -4.50
N PHE A 22 -7.42 2.79 -4.44
CA PHE A 22 -8.77 2.60 -5.00
C PHE A 22 -9.89 2.83 -3.97
N GLY A 23 -9.56 3.27 -2.75
CA GLY A 23 -10.55 3.54 -1.70
C GLY A 23 -10.97 2.31 -0.89
N ASN A 24 -10.29 1.17 -1.04
CA ASN A 24 -10.64 -0.05 -0.30
C ASN A 24 -9.97 -0.09 1.07
N SER A 25 -10.70 -0.60 2.07
CA SER A 25 -10.13 -0.90 3.39
C SER A 25 -9.19 -2.10 3.31
N ILE A 26 -7.99 -1.96 3.87
CA ILE A 26 -6.91 -2.94 3.74
C ILE A 26 -6.68 -3.70 5.04
N ASN A 27 -6.56 -5.02 4.90
CA ASN A 27 -6.07 -5.89 5.96
C ASN A 27 -4.60 -6.26 5.72
N LEU A 28 -3.68 -5.50 6.33
CA LEU A 28 -2.24 -5.71 6.20
C LEU A 28 -1.75 -7.08 6.68
N ASN A 29 -2.51 -7.78 7.54
CA ASN A 29 -2.17 -9.16 7.94
C ASN A 29 -2.41 -10.17 6.81
N LYS A 30 -3.27 -9.84 5.84
CA LYS A 30 -3.54 -10.68 4.67
C LYS A 30 -2.71 -10.26 3.46
N GLU A 31 -2.54 -8.95 3.26
CA GLU A 31 -2.08 -8.41 1.97
C GLU A 31 -0.60 -8.00 1.96
N ASN A 32 0.06 -7.91 3.13
CA ASN A 32 1.48 -7.52 3.34
C ASN A 32 1.83 -6.08 2.89
N ILE A 33 1.37 -5.67 1.71
CA ILE A 33 1.51 -4.35 1.10
C ILE A 33 0.16 -3.86 0.56
N TYR A 34 0.02 -2.53 0.42
CA TYR A 34 -1.10 -1.90 -0.28
C TYR A 34 -0.62 -0.69 -1.06
N LEU A 35 -1.25 -0.45 -2.22
CA LEU A 35 -0.90 0.66 -3.09
C LEU A 35 -1.37 1.97 -2.46
N THR A 36 -0.44 2.89 -2.25
CA THR A 36 -0.75 4.22 -1.69
C THR A 36 -0.75 5.30 -2.75
N GLU A 37 0.16 5.19 -3.72
CA GLU A 37 0.28 6.18 -4.79
C GLU A 37 0.60 5.48 -6.11
N LEU A 38 0.06 6.03 -7.18
CA LEU A 38 0.37 5.68 -8.56
C LEU A 38 0.82 6.95 -9.27
N ARG A 39 2.07 6.98 -9.74
CA ARG A 39 2.66 8.13 -10.43
C ARG A 39 2.97 7.75 -11.86
N ASN A 40 2.61 8.61 -12.81
CA ASN A 40 3.00 8.47 -14.21
C ASN A 40 4.39 9.11 -14.39
N ASP A 41 5.39 8.31 -14.75
CA ASP A 41 6.79 8.72 -14.91
C ASP A 41 7.08 9.15 -16.36
N ASP A 42 6.55 8.40 -17.33
CA ASP A 42 6.69 8.62 -18.77
C ASP A 42 5.59 7.82 -19.52
N LYS A 43 5.50 7.91 -20.85
CA LYS A 43 4.54 7.14 -21.67
C LYS A 43 4.46 5.68 -21.20
N ASP A 44 3.29 5.26 -20.73
CA ASP A 44 2.97 3.92 -20.24
C ASP A 44 3.89 3.40 -19.10
N LYS A 45 4.64 4.28 -18.45
CA LYS A 45 5.56 3.94 -17.37
C LYS A 45 5.09 4.54 -16.06
N PHE A 46 4.87 3.69 -15.07
CA PHE A 46 4.31 4.09 -13.79
C PHE A 46 5.20 3.67 -12.64
N LEU A 47 5.31 4.54 -11.64
CA LEU A 47 5.85 4.23 -10.33
C LEU A 47 4.69 3.92 -9.38
N LEU A 48 4.65 2.69 -8.89
CA LEU A 48 3.71 2.24 -7.88
C LEU A 48 4.40 2.32 -6.52
N ILE A 49 3.79 3.06 -5.58
CA ILE A 49 4.33 3.25 -4.23
C ILE A 49 3.44 2.50 -3.25
N PHE A 50 4.00 1.48 -2.63
CA PHE A 50 3.34 0.64 -1.65
C PHE A 50 3.81 0.96 -0.23
N LYS A 51 2.89 0.86 0.74
CA LYS A 51 3.24 0.75 2.16
C LYS A 51 3.00 -0.68 2.62
N GLY A 52 3.87 -1.16 3.50
CA GLY A 52 3.77 -2.52 4.05
C GLY A 52 3.75 -2.58 5.58
N LYS A 53 3.57 -3.79 6.09
CA LYS A 53 3.63 -4.08 7.54
C LYS A 53 5.05 -3.83 8.10
N PHE A 54 5.12 -3.24 9.30
CA PHE A 54 6.32 -3.16 10.14
C PHE A 54 6.71 -4.55 10.65
N ASN A 55 7.26 -5.39 9.78
CA ASN A 55 8.22 -6.44 10.12
C ASN A 55 8.65 -7.17 8.85
N SER A 56 9.94 -7.13 8.63
CA SER A 56 10.69 -7.54 7.45
C SER A 56 11.04 -9.03 7.46
N LYS A 57 10.09 -9.95 7.72
CA LYS A 57 10.35 -11.34 7.33
C LYS A 57 10.28 -11.40 5.80
N GLN A 58 11.43 -11.20 5.15
CA GLN A 58 11.60 -11.30 3.70
C GLN A 58 11.59 -12.78 3.22
N TYR A 59 10.91 -13.66 3.96
CA TYR A 59 11.01 -15.11 3.78
C TYR A 59 9.64 -15.76 3.97
N GLY A 60 9.41 -16.85 3.24
CA GLY A 60 8.18 -17.65 3.34
C GLY A 60 6.93 -16.92 2.84
N ASP A 61 5.83 -17.06 3.59
CA ASP A 61 4.49 -16.62 3.20
C ASP A 61 4.39 -15.09 2.99
N ASP A 62 5.20 -14.30 3.68
CA ASP A 62 5.18 -12.84 3.57
C ASP A 62 5.61 -12.36 2.17
N LEU A 63 6.62 -13.01 1.58
CA LEU A 63 7.06 -12.70 0.22
C LEU A 63 6.02 -13.16 -0.81
N ILE A 64 5.38 -14.31 -0.59
CA ILE A 64 4.32 -14.82 -1.45
C ILE A 64 3.10 -13.88 -1.43
N ASN A 65 2.66 -13.46 -0.24
CA ASN A 65 1.52 -12.56 -0.09
C ASN A 65 1.80 -11.18 -0.69
N ARG A 66 3.04 -10.68 -0.56
CA ARG A 66 3.46 -9.45 -1.22
C ARG A 66 3.34 -9.55 -2.74
N LYS A 67 3.88 -10.62 -3.34
CA LYS A 67 3.79 -10.85 -4.79
C LYS A 67 2.34 -10.93 -5.26
N LYS A 68 1.49 -11.68 -4.54
CA LYS A 68 0.04 -11.76 -4.83
C LYS A 68 -0.64 -10.39 -4.79
N SER A 69 -0.33 -9.57 -3.79
CA SER A 69 -0.89 -8.23 -3.68
C SER A 69 -0.39 -7.32 -4.81
N LEU A 70 0.91 -7.37 -5.14
CA LEU A 70 1.46 -6.64 -6.28
C LEU A 70 0.74 -7.02 -7.58
N GLU A 71 0.67 -8.31 -7.90
CA GLU A 71 -0.02 -8.81 -9.11
C GLU A 71 -1.48 -8.38 -9.17
N ARG A 72 -2.18 -8.41 -8.03
CA ARG A 72 -3.57 -7.92 -7.92
C ARG A 72 -3.67 -6.44 -8.29
N TYR A 73 -2.80 -5.60 -7.73
CA TYR A 73 -2.78 -4.17 -8.05
C TYR A 73 -2.42 -3.91 -9.52
N ILE A 74 -1.43 -4.61 -10.07
CA ILE A 74 -1.10 -4.54 -11.49
C ILE A 74 -2.32 -4.87 -12.35
N LYS A 75 -3.04 -5.96 -12.03
CA LYS A 75 -4.25 -6.34 -12.75
C LYS A 75 -5.35 -5.28 -12.67
N LEU A 76 -5.53 -4.66 -11.51
CA LEU A 76 -6.49 -3.57 -11.33
C LEU A 76 -6.11 -2.33 -12.16
N ILE A 77 -4.84 -1.92 -12.13
CA ILE A 77 -4.32 -0.80 -12.92
C ILE A 77 -4.49 -1.08 -14.42
N LYS A 78 -4.11 -2.28 -14.88
CA LYS A 78 -4.33 -2.71 -16.26
C LYS A 78 -5.80 -2.58 -16.68
N LYS A 79 -6.72 -3.11 -15.86
CA LYS A 79 -8.16 -3.00 -16.11
C LYS A 79 -8.64 -1.54 -16.13
N TYR A 80 -8.14 -0.71 -15.22
CA TYR A 80 -8.56 0.69 -15.09
C TYR A 80 -8.09 1.55 -16.27
N TYR A 81 -6.85 1.37 -16.72
CA TYR A 81 -6.24 2.16 -17.80
C TYR A 81 -6.29 1.52 -19.19
N GLY A 82 -6.79 0.28 -19.30
CA GLY A 82 -6.97 -0.41 -20.59
C GLY A 82 -5.73 -1.14 -21.12
N TYR A 83 -4.75 -1.43 -20.27
CA TYR A 83 -3.54 -2.18 -20.65
C TYR A 83 -3.78 -3.69 -20.59
N THR A 84 -3.09 -4.45 -21.44
CA THR A 84 -3.15 -5.92 -21.45
C THR A 84 -1.89 -6.52 -20.85
N GLU A 85 -0.75 -5.88 -21.10
CA GLU A 85 0.57 -6.35 -20.71
C GLU A 85 1.27 -5.38 -19.77
N SER A 86 2.23 -5.91 -19.03
CA SER A 86 3.01 -5.15 -18.07
C SER A 86 4.31 -5.86 -17.79
N LYS A 87 5.39 -5.10 -17.67
CA LYS A 87 6.70 -5.59 -17.24
C LYS A 87 7.17 -4.76 -16.04
N ILE A 88 7.56 -5.44 -14.98
CA ILE A 88 8.29 -4.80 -13.87
C ILE A 88 9.69 -4.48 -14.38
N VAL A 89 10.06 -3.20 -14.31
CA VAL A 89 11.35 -2.68 -14.77
C VAL A 89 12.32 -2.57 -13.60
N ASP A 90 11.80 -2.19 -12.42
CA ASP A 90 12.61 -1.96 -11.24
C ASP A 90 11.78 -2.15 -9.95
N GLU A 91 12.47 -2.55 -8.88
CA GLU A 91 11.92 -2.79 -7.56
C GLU A 91 12.88 -2.31 -6.46
N GLU A 92 12.40 -1.45 -5.57
CA GLU A 92 13.21 -0.94 -4.46
C GLU A 92 12.45 -0.94 -3.13
N TYR A 93 13.16 -1.23 -2.04
CA TYR A 93 12.58 -1.31 -0.70
C TYR A 93 13.30 -0.39 0.27
N PHE A 94 12.55 0.48 0.95
CA PHE A 94 13.09 1.45 1.88
C PHE A 94 12.40 1.44 3.24
N GLY A 95 13.20 1.60 4.28
CA GLY A 95 12.73 1.88 5.63
C GLY A 95 12.36 0.62 6.42
N VAL A 96 12.64 0.66 7.72
CA VAL A 96 12.27 -0.43 8.64
C VAL A 96 10.90 -0.14 9.26
N VAL A 97 10.65 1.11 9.72
CA VAL A 97 9.48 1.57 10.52
C VAL A 97 8.17 1.73 9.74
N ALA A 98 8.27 2.10 8.47
CA ALA A 98 7.13 2.21 7.57
C ALA A 98 7.61 1.80 6.18
N PRO A 99 7.82 0.49 5.96
CA PRO A 99 8.49 0.02 4.78
C PRO A 99 7.73 0.45 3.53
N ARG A 100 8.47 1.12 2.63
CA ARG A 100 7.99 1.52 1.33
C ARG A 100 8.58 0.59 0.29
N TYR A 101 7.70 0.10 -0.57
CA TYR A 101 8.08 -0.75 -1.68
C TYR A 101 7.70 -0.02 -2.96
N TYR A 102 8.71 0.32 -3.75
CA TYR A 102 8.59 1.06 -4.99
C TYR A 102 8.72 0.08 -6.14
N VAL A 103 7.76 0.12 -7.06
CA VAL A 103 7.78 -0.76 -8.24
C VAL A 103 7.57 0.09 -9.48
N THR A 104 8.56 0.08 -10.36
CA THR A 104 8.45 0.73 -11.66
C THR A 104 7.94 -0.28 -12.66
N ILE A 105 6.83 0.05 -13.33
CA ILE A 105 6.16 -0.82 -14.30
C ILE A 105 6.06 -0.11 -15.64
N LYS A 106 6.38 -0.83 -16.70
CA LYS A 106 6.06 -0.44 -18.08
C LYS A 106 4.85 -1.25 -18.55
N PHE A 107 3.76 -0.58 -18.88
CA PHE A 107 2.58 -1.16 -19.50
C PHE A 107 2.68 -1.07 -21.03
N ASN A 108 1.97 -1.98 -21.71
CA ASN A 108 1.78 -1.98 -23.16
C ASN A 108 0.29 -2.23 -23.48
#